data_AF-A0A8H5C313-F1
#
_entry.id   AF-A0A8H5C313-F1
#
_cell.length_a   1.000
_cell.length_b   1.000
_cell.length_c   1.000
_cell.angle_alpha   90.00
_cell.angle_beta   90.00
_cell.angle_gamma   90.00
#
_symmetry.space_group_name_H-M   'P 1'
#
loop_
_entity.id
_entity.type
_entity.pdbx_description
1 polymer ?
#
loop_
_entity_poly.entity_id
_entity_poly.type
_entity_poly.pdbx_seq_one_letter_code
_entity_poly.pdbx_strand_id
1 'polypeptide(L)'
;MQTKARGSTAFPSIPALDHHLLAVMPKRQRNYSIFHPPSLEMSELVKTTLDHDSTDMLIEKWLEHRSNAHDAYHDWFRDVRERKLYHRITSHMKQIIAWNKGEFVPENVFCRTVDTGRLIPLDRTWTTHVYHHHSMSERKLSMLPVVFTMLPELMLLRGMHDTGCDEIYIIVTDLKRQEMDDATEYFKLVCRHCYGQPLKPSVERRIQAEHMRLSHKLLSQHRTPCFPQIDLTLRAILHEKRPRFLVLFSHQTTSYSQIFFTHPSYVPDEEIFYDYPTGCPNPCCTDDCEMIRFPRRGLETAPVLQIRVPSRKKKGGKEGDGGGRTLVKGRVPKVKAKEMCNWIDCDVCFVEIVYRHAHRPRRGDQASSSESSGASTSGESTTSCSSEDGGLEDEERVGEADVVPKKVNHGQLCSKCKLVKYCSPEHQRMDWEEHKRVCVRN
;
A
#
# COMPACT_ATOMS: atom_id res chain seq x y z
N MET A 1 34.67 -62.53 -43.56
CA MET A 1 34.36 -61.97 -44.90
C MET A 1 32.86 -61.71 -44.98
N GLN A 2 32.50 -60.52 -45.48
CA GLN A 2 31.18 -59.95 -45.84
C GLN A 2 29.88 -60.72 -45.51
N THR A 3 28.90 -60.01 -44.91
CA THR A 3 27.50 -59.72 -45.41
C THR A 3 26.73 -59.02 -44.27
N LYS A 4 26.31 -57.75 -44.35
CA LYS A 4 25.18 -57.06 -45.05
C LYS A 4 23.75 -57.47 -44.58
N ALA A 5 23.13 -56.62 -43.77
CA ALA A 5 21.66 -56.48 -43.58
C ALA A 5 21.37 -55.04 -43.07
N ARG A 6 20.99 -54.07 -43.92
CA ARG A 6 19.60 -53.61 -44.23
C ARG A 6 18.69 -53.43 -43.00
N GLY A 7 18.70 -52.22 -42.44
CA GLY A 7 17.69 -51.69 -41.52
C GLY A 7 16.85 -50.61 -42.20
N SER A 8 15.53 -50.78 -42.13
CA SER A 8 14.49 -49.99 -42.77
C SER A 8 14.29 -48.63 -42.08
N THR A 9 14.33 -47.55 -42.86
CA THR A 9 13.99 -46.18 -42.44
C THR A 9 12.48 -45.96 -42.53
N ALA A 10 11.81 -45.80 -41.39
CA ALA A 10 10.45 -45.27 -41.33
C ALA A 10 10.52 -43.74 -41.17
N PHE A 11 9.97 -43.00 -42.13
CA PHE A 11 9.80 -41.55 -42.05
C PHE A 11 8.58 -41.22 -41.19
N PRO A 12 8.68 -40.29 -40.22
CA PRO A 12 7.49 -39.75 -39.56
C PRO A 12 6.76 -38.79 -40.51
N SER A 13 5.45 -39.01 -40.65
CA SER A 13 4.51 -38.16 -41.37
C SER A 13 4.44 -36.75 -40.78
N ILE A 14 4.67 -35.74 -41.62
CA ILE A 14 4.57 -34.32 -41.33
C ILE A 14 3.10 -33.95 -41.12
N PRO A 15 2.69 -33.38 -39.97
CA PRO A 15 1.34 -32.88 -39.80
C PRO A 15 1.11 -31.63 -40.69
N ALA A 16 -0.05 -31.59 -41.33
CA ALA A 16 -0.48 -30.50 -42.19
C ALA A 16 -0.47 -29.15 -41.43
N LEU A 17 0.29 -28.19 -41.96
CA LEU A 17 0.30 -26.80 -41.51
C LEU A 17 -1.04 -26.14 -41.87
N ASP A 18 -1.88 -25.99 -40.86
CA ASP A 18 -3.15 -25.28 -40.96
C ASP A 18 -2.86 -23.76 -41.04
N HIS A 19 -2.86 -23.23 -42.25
CA HIS A 19 -2.62 -21.81 -42.57
C HIS A 19 -3.86 -20.96 -42.24
N HIS A 20 -4.27 -20.90 -40.97
CA HIS A 20 -5.16 -19.84 -40.48
C HIS A 20 -4.34 -18.63 -40.00
N LEU A 21 -3.67 -17.97 -40.96
CA LEU A 21 -3.17 -16.60 -40.80
C LEU A 21 -4.38 -15.66 -40.80
N LEU A 22 -5.11 -15.60 -39.69
CA LEU A 22 -5.96 -14.45 -39.40
C LEU A 22 -5.04 -13.24 -39.31
N ALA A 23 -5.07 -12.41 -40.35
CA ALA A 23 -4.41 -11.12 -40.37
C ALA A 23 -4.91 -10.31 -39.15
N VAL A 24 -4.11 -10.31 -38.08
CA VAL A 24 -4.33 -9.46 -36.92
C VAL A 24 -4.14 -8.04 -37.44
N MET A 25 -5.25 -7.36 -37.73
CA MET A 25 -5.21 -5.96 -38.10
C MET A 25 -4.43 -5.22 -37.01
N PRO A 26 -3.38 -4.45 -37.34
CA PRO A 26 -2.60 -3.75 -36.35
C PRO A 26 -3.56 -2.83 -35.58
N LYS A 27 -3.74 -3.13 -34.29
CA LYS A 27 -4.54 -2.29 -33.39
C LYS A 27 -3.97 -0.88 -33.52
N ARG A 28 -4.79 0.10 -33.93
CA ARG A 28 -4.38 1.51 -33.98
C ARG A 28 -3.72 1.85 -32.65
N GLN A 29 -2.43 2.19 -32.68
CA GLN A 29 -1.69 2.59 -31.49
C GLN A 29 -2.43 3.77 -30.87
N ARG A 30 -2.86 3.61 -29.62
CA ARG A 30 -3.50 4.70 -28.90
C ARG A 30 -2.43 5.72 -28.60
N ASN A 31 -2.65 6.97 -29.03
CA ASN A 31 -1.75 8.05 -28.68
C ASN A 31 -1.78 8.28 -27.17
N TYR A 32 -0.61 8.52 -26.59
CA TYR A 32 -0.47 8.88 -25.20
C TYR A 32 -1.31 10.11 -24.85
N SER A 33 -2.03 10.06 -23.73
CA SER A 33 -2.82 11.16 -23.22
C SER A 33 -2.64 11.28 -21.71
N ILE A 34 -2.46 12.51 -21.23
CA ILE A 34 -2.32 12.83 -19.79
C ILE A 34 -3.64 12.58 -19.03
N PHE A 35 -4.77 12.76 -19.71
CA PHE A 35 -6.10 12.78 -19.09
C PHE A 35 -6.88 11.48 -19.23
N HIS A 36 -6.41 10.57 -20.08
CA HIS A 36 -7.01 9.25 -20.24
C HIS A 36 -6.17 8.21 -19.49
N PRO A 37 -6.82 7.20 -18.89
CA PRO A 37 -6.09 6.07 -18.32
C PRO A 37 -5.20 5.40 -19.37
N PRO A 38 -3.87 5.39 -19.18
CA PRO A 38 -2.96 4.71 -20.09
C PRO A 38 -2.98 3.21 -19.79
N SER A 39 -2.43 2.42 -20.72
CA SER A 39 -2.18 1.01 -20.50
C SER A 39 -0.69 0.72 -20.38
N LEU A 40 -0.32 -0.30 -19.60
CA LEU A 40 1.08 -0.73 -19.48
C LEU A 40 1.65 -1.23 -20.81
N GLU A 41 0.79 -1.72 -21.72
CA GLU A 41 1.17 -2.09 -23.09
C GLU A 41 1.71 -0.90 -23.91
N MET A 42 1.43 0.33 -23.49
CA MET A 42 1.92 1.55 -24.15
C MET A 42 3.30 1.98 -23.61
N SER A 43 3.78 1.37 -22.54
CA SER A 43 5.08 1.70 -21.96
C SER A 43 6.20 1.11 -22.82
N GLU A 44 7.22 1.92 -23.09
CA GLU A 44 8.45 1.47 -23.75
C GLU A 44 9.48 0.95 -22.74
N LEU A 45 9.16 0.98 -21.43
CA LEU A 45 10.07 0.49 -20.40
C LEU A 45 10.12 -1.03 -20.40
N VAL A 46 11.33 -1.56 -20.22
CA VAL A 46 11.55 -2.98 -20.04
C VAL A 46 11.08 -3.37 -18.65
N LYS A 47 10.25 -4.41 -18.57
CA LYS A 47 9.78 -4.99 -17.31
C LYS A 47 10.63 -6.20 -16.95
N THR A 48 11.40 -6.10 -15.88
CA THR A 48 12.04 -7.24 -15.23
C THR A 48 11.21 -7.66 -14.01
N THR A 49 10.97 -8.96 -13.85
CA THR A 49 10.21 -9.49 -12.71
C THR A 49 11.13 -10.35 -11.86
N LEU A 50 11.15 -10.05 -10.56
CA LEU A 50 11.78 -10.88 -9.54
C LEU A 50 10.65 -11.60 -8.81
N ASP A 51 10.68 -12.92 -8.87
CA ASP A 51 9.74 -13.77 -8.15
C ASP A 51 10.08 -13.82 -6.64
N HIS A 52 9.26 -14.58 -5.91
CA HIS A 52 9.46 -14.87 -4.50
C HIS A 52 10.83 -15.50 -4.22
N ASP A 53 11.24 -16.56 -4.92
CA ASP A 53 12.56 -17.19 -4.76
C ASP A 53 13.72 -16.19 -4.88
N SER A 54 13.67 -15.29 -5.87
CA SER A 54 14.67 -14.23 -6.03
C SER A 54 14.68 -13.29 -4.84
N THR A 55 13.52 -13.00 -4.28
CA THR A 55 13.34 -12.11 -3.13
C THR A 55 13.85 -12.76 -1.85
N ASP A 56 13.54 -14.04 -1.62
CA ASP A 56 13.99 -14.81 -0.46
C ASP A 56 15.51 -14.92 -0.44
N MET A 57 16.13 -15.19 -1.61
CA MET A 57 17.59 -15.14 -1.76
C MET A 57 18.16 -13.75 -1.39
N LEU A 58 17.49 -12.65 -1.73
CA LEU A 58 17.95 -11.31 -1.35
C LEU A 58 17.83 -11.08 0.17
N ILE A 59 16.78 -11.61 0.81
CA ILE A 59 16.59 -11.57 2.27
C ILE A 59 17.69 -12.35 2.97
N GLU A 60 17.95 -13.58 2.55
CA GLU A 60 19.05 -14.41 3.07
C GLU A 60 20.39 -13.68 2.97
N LYS A 61 20.71 -13.16 1.77
CA LYS A 61 21.93 -12.36 1.56
C LYS A 61 21.97 -11.15 2.47
N TRP A 62 20.86 -10.44 2.63
CA TRP A 62 20.83 -9.27 3.49
C TRP A 62 21.10 -9.66 4.95
N LEU A 63 20.51 -10.76 5.43
CA LEU A 63 20.77 -11.29 6.78
C LEU A 63 22.23 -11.72 6.96
N GLU A 64 22.86 -12.34 5.96
CA GLU A 64 24.27 -12.74 5.99
C GLU A 64 25.22 -11.54 6.08
N HIS A 65 24.97 -10.47 5.31
CA HIS A 65 25.84 -9.28 5.29
C HIS A 65 25.82 -8.50 6.62
N ARG A 66 24.85 -8.78 7.50
CA ARG A 66 24.65 -8.09 8.79
C ARG A 66 25.51 -8.63 9.92
N SER A 67 26.29 -9.70 9.71
CA SER A 67 27.22 -10.19 10.73
C SER A 67 28.33 -9.19 11.10
N ASN A 68 28.41 -8.04 10.43
CA ASN A 68 29.31 -6.94 10.76
C ASN A 68 28.65 -5.97 11.77
N ALA A 69 29.39 -5.62 12.83
CA ALA A 69 28.93 -5.09 14.13
C ALA A 69 28.10 -3.77 14.17
N HIS A 70 27.61 -3.23 13.05
CA HIS A 70 26.92 -1.93 13.00
C HIS A 70 25.77 -1.92 11.98
N ASP A 71 24.75 -2.76 12.19
CA ASP A 71 23.54 -2.66 11.39
C ASP A 71 22.45 -1.86 12.11
N ALA A 72 22.28 -0.60 11.67
CA ALA A 72 21.29 0.33 12.21
C ALA A 72 19.85 -0.23 12.16
N TYR A 73 19.52 -1.10 11.19
CA TYR A 73 18.22 -1.75 11.13
C TYR A 73 18.03 -2.74 12.28
N HIS A 74 19.02 -3.60 12.53
CA HIS A 74 18.96 -4.54 13.65
C HIS A 74 18.80 -3.81 14.98
N ASP A 75 19.59 -2.77 15.20
CA ASP A 75 19.54 -1.97 16.43
C ASP A 75 18.17 -1.29 16.58
N TRP A 76 17.62 -0.74 15.49
CA TRP A 76 16.26 -0.19 15.52
C TRP A 76 15.20 -1.24 15.87
N PHE A 77 15.25 -2.45 15.29
CA PHE A 77 14.30 -3.51 15.65
C PHE A 77 14.44 -3.97 17.11
N ARG A 78 15.67 -3.95 17.65
CA ARG A 78 15.94 -4.21 19.07
C ARG A 78 15.32 -3.13 19.95
N ASP A 79 15.51 -1.86 19.60
CA ASP A 79 14.93 -0.72 20.32
C ASP A 79 13.40 -0.76 20.28
N VAL A 80 12.80 -1.05 19.13
CA VAL A 80 11.35 -1.22 18.97
C VAL A 80 10.83 -2.35 19.86
N ARG A 81 11.59 -3.45 19.98
CA ARG A 81 11.27 -4.55 20.89
C ARG A 81 11.32 -4.09 22.36
N GLU A 82 12.25 -3.22 22.74
CA GLU A 82 12.42 -2.73 24.12
C GLU A 82 11.40 -1.64 24.49
N ARG A 83 10.95 -0.82 23.52
CA ARG A 83 9.88 0.19 23.69
C ARG A 83 8.51 -0.38 24.11
N LYS A 84 8.36 -1.71 24.09
CA LYS A 84 7.11 -2.46 24.38
C LYS A 84 6.43 -2.16 25.71
N LEU A 85 7.10 -1.53 26.67
CA LEU A 85 6.51 -1.23 27.97
C LEU A 85 5.54 -0.04 27.95
N TYR A 86 5.74 0.95 27.07
CA TYR A 86 4.92 2.17 27.07
C TYR A 86 3.65 2.09 26.18
N HIS A 87 3.72 1.39 25.04
CA HIS A 87 2.61 1.36 24.06
C HIS A 87 1.53 0.31 24.36
N ARG A 88 1.72 -0.62 25.31
CA ARG A 88 0.76 -1.71 25.58
C ARG A 88 -0.60 -1.25 26.09
N ILE A 89 -0.68 -0.08 26.72
CA ILE A 89 -1.89 0.37 27.42
C ILE A 89 -2.88 1.06 26.47
N THR A 90 -2.42 1.60 25.34
CA THR A 90 -3.23 2.43 24.40
C THR A 90 -3.38 1.86 22.98
N SER A 91 -2.83 0.68 22.66
CA SER A 91 -2.53 0.24 21.27
C SER A 91 -3.43 -0.79 20.61
N HIS A 92 -4.61 -1.13 21.15
CA HIS A 92 -5.47 -2.13 20.47
C HIS A 92 -5.93 -1.69 19.06
N MET A 93 -5.77 -0.40 18.73
CA MET A 93 -6.15 0.19 17.44
C MET A 93 -4.98 0.77 16.64
N LYS A 94 -3.76 0.76 17.19
CA LYS A 94 -2.58 1.34 16.54
C LYS A 94 -1.72 0.27 15.90
N GLN A 95 -0.97 0.68 14.88
CA GLN A 95 0.03 -0.18 14.28
C GLN A 95 1.03 -0.63 15.36
N ILE A 96 1.60 -1.83 15.21
CA ILE A 96 2.64 -2.34 16.11
C ILE A 96 3.66 -3.14 15.31
N ILE A 97 4.89 -3.16 15.80
CA ILE A 97 5.93 -4.11 15.39
C ILE A 97 6.29 -4.94 16.63
N ALA A 98 6.27 -6.25 16.50
CA ALA A 98 6.42 -7.17 17.60
C ALA A 98 7.43 -8.28 17.27
N TRP A 99 8.59 -8.20 17.93
CA TRP A 99 9.59 -9.27 17.96
C TRP A 99 9.83 -9.71 19.40
N ASN A 100 9.21 -10.82 19.83
CA ASN A 100 9.19 -11.24 21.24
C ASN A 100 10.07 -12.47 21.55
N LYS A 101 10.24 -13.37 20.59
CA LYS A 101 10.95 -14.64 20.74
C LYS A 101 11.76 -14.91 19.48
N GLY A 102 12.70 -15.85 19.61
CA GLY A 102 13.53 -16.31 18.50
C GLY A 102 14.60 -15.30 18.10
N GLU A 103 15.40 -15.73 17.13
CA GLU A 103 16.43 -14.90 16.50
C GLU A 103 15.80 -13.83 15.61
N PHE A 104 16.63 -12.87 15.20
CA PHE A 104 16.18 -11.79 14.34
C PHE A 104 16.11 -12.23 12.89
N VAL A 105 14.99 -12.86 12.57
CA VAL A 105 14.65 -13.32 11.23
C VAL A 105 13.21 -12.89 10.91
N PRO A 106 12.85 -12.66 9.64
CA PRO A 106 11.56 -12.09 9.25
C PRO A 106 10.34 -12.86 9.79
N GLU A 107 10.48 -14.17 9.98
CA GLU A 107 9.48 -15.09 10.52
C GLU A 107 9.11 -14.78 11.99
N ASN A 108 10.03 -14.17 12.72
CA ASN A 108 9.89 -13.86 14.15
C ASN A 108 9.50 -12.41 14.43
N VAL A 109 9.47 -11.58 13.39
CA VAL A 109 9.09 -10.16 13.47
C VAL A 109 7.70 -10.01 12.89
N PHE A 110 6.76 -9.53 13.71
CA PHE A 110 5.37 -9.38 13.29
C PHE A 110 4.99 -7.91 13.16
N CYS A 111 4.21 -7.58 12.15
CA CYS A 111 3.64 -6.26 11.93
C CYS A 111 2.12 -6.31 12.02
N ARG A 112 1.52 -5.35 12.73
CA ARG A 112 0.09 -5.10 12.58
C ARG A 112 -0.13 -4.36 11.28
N THR A 113 -0.97 -4.91 10.42
CA THR A 113 -1.25 -4.33 9.11
C THR A 113 -2.14 -3.10 9.22
N VAL A 114 -1.90 -2.12 8.36
CA VAL A 114 -2.65 -0.85 8.34
C VAL A 114 -4.03 -0.98 7.69
N ASP A 115 -4.23 -2.00 6.85
CA ASP A 115 -5.45 -2.22 6.09
C ASP A 115 -6.43 -3.19 6.77
N THR A 116 -5.93 -4.27 7.38
CA THR A 116 -6.76 -5.32 8.00
C THR A 116 -6.62 -5.44 9.51
N GLY A 117 -5.63 -4.78 10.12
CA GLY A 117 -5.40 -4.85 11.56
C GLY A 117 -4.89 -6.22 12.05
N ARG A 118 -4.60 -7.15 11.14
CA ARG A 118 -4.02 -8.46 11.45
C ARG A 118 -2.57 -8.29 11.89
N LEU A 119 -2.10 -9.17 12.77
CA LEU A 119 -0.70 -9.26 13.18
C LEU A 119 -0.07 -10.42 12.41
N ILE A 120 0.72 -10.10 11.39
CA ILE A 120 1.33 -11.07 10.46
C ILE A 120 2.86 -11.02 10.51
N PRO A 121 3.59 -12.11 10.22
CA PRO A 121 5.05 -12.09 10.16
C PRO A 121 5.56 -11.23 8.98
N LEU A 122 6.82 -10.79 9.04
CA LEU A 122 7.50 -10.10 7.93
C LEU A 122 7.93 -11.06 6.82
N ASP A 123 8.07 -12.36 7.11
CA ASP A 123 8.28 -13.43 6.14
C ASP A 123 7.01 -13.67 5.30
N ARG A 124 6.69 -12.71 4.45
CA ARG A 124 5.62 -12.82 3.46
C ARG A 124 6.26 -12.61 2.12
N THR A 125 6.12 -13.58 1.24
CA THR A 125 6.66 -13.49 -0.11
C THR A 125 5.94 -12.42 -0.93
N TRP A 126 6.64 -11.87 -1.91
CA TRP A 126 6.09 -10.95 -2.90
C TRP A 126 6.83 -11.08 -4.23
N THR A 127 6.20 -10.57 -5.28
CA THR A 127 6.81 -10.42 -6.60
C THR A 127 7.16 -8.95 -6.82
N THR A 128 8.38 -8.66 -7.25
CA THR A 128 8.81 -7.30 -7.58
C THR A 128 8.87 -7.10 -9.08
N HIS A 129 8.13 -6.11 -9.58
CA HIS A 129 8.15 -5.69 -10.97
C HIS A 129 8.95 -4.39 -11.12
N VAL A 130 10.10 -4.49 -11.79
CA VAL A 130 11.02 -3.38 -12.03
C VAL A 130 10.89 -2.92 -13.48
N TYR A 131 10.39 -1.71 -13.67
CA TYR A 131 10.30 -1.05 -14.97
C TYR A 131 11.51 -0.14 -15.14
N HIS A 132 12.27 -0.33 -16.21
CA HIS A 132 13.49 0.42 -16.43
C HIS A 132 13.73 0.71 -17.92
N HIS A 133 14.57 1.70 -18.20
CA HIS A 133 14.97 2.02 -19.56
C HIS A 133 15.81 0.87 -20.17
N HIS A 134 15.70 0.62 -21.48
CA HIS A 134 16.39 -0.48 -22.18
C HIS A 134 17.92 -0.38 -22.09
N SER A 135 18.46 0.85 -22.01
CA SER A 135 19.91 1.08 -21.86
C SER A 135 20.52 0.43 -20.63
N MET A 136 19.74 0.14 -19.58
CA MET A 136 20.25 -0.60 -18.42
C MET A 136 20.44 -2.09 -18.72
N SER A 137 19.56 -2.69 -19.53
CA SER A 137 19.74 -4.07 -20.00
C SER A 137 20.93 -4.20 -20.94
N GLU A 138 21.14 -3.24 -21.83
CA GLU A 138 22.28 -3.23 -22.76
C GLU A 138 23.62 -3.22 -22.03
N ARG A 139 23.68 -2.54 -20.88
CA ARG A 139 24.85 -2.52 -19.99
C ARG A 139 24.97 -3.76 -19.10
N LYS A 140 24.07 -4.74 -19.23
CA LYS A 140 23.99 -5.94 -18.40
C LYS A 140 23.87 -5.64 -16.90
N LEU A 141 23.24 -4.51 -16.56
CA LEU A 141 22.98 -4.17 -15.16
C LEU A 141 21.84 -5.05 -14.63
N SER A 142 22.14 -5.86 -13.62
CA SER A 142 21.11 -6.63 -12.91
C SER A 142 20.17 -5.70 -12.15
N MET A 143 18.89 -6.07 -12.07
CA MET A 143 17.90 -5.36 -11.24
C MET A 143 17.92 -5.85 -9.78
N LEU A 144 18.63 -6.94 -9.46
CA LEU A 144 18.78 -7.44 -8.09
C LEU A 144 19.40 -6.39 -7.15
N PRO A 145 20.50 -5.68 -7.50
CA PRO A 145 21.04 -4.62 -6.66
C PRO A 145 20.02 -3.51 -6.37
N VAL A 146 19.17 -3.12 -7.33
CA VAL A 146 18.14 -2.10 -7.13
C VAL A 146 17.19 -2.51 -6.00
N VAL A 147 16.72 -3.77 -6.03
CA VAL A 147 15.81 -4.28 -5.01
C VAL A 147 16.51 -4.50 -3.68
N PHE A 148 17.73 -5.06 -3.70
CA PHE A 148 18.56 -5.27 -2.50
C PHE A 148 18.79 -3.98 -1.71
N THR A 149 19.04 -2.89 -2.43
CA THR A 149 19.27 -1.56 -1.89
C THR A 149 18.09 -1.00 -1.10
N MET A 150 16.86 -1.42 -1.39
CA MET A 150 15.63 -0.98 -0.70
C MET A 150 14.97 -2.11 0.11
N LEU A 151 15.66 -3.23 0.27
CA LEU A 151 15.04 -4.45 0.79
C LEU A 151 14.44 -4.27 2.19
N PRO A 152 15.11 -3.60 3.17
CA PRO A 152 14.53 -3.39 4.49
C PRO A 152 13.20 -2.62 4.45
N GLU A 153 13.14 -1.56 3.64
CA GLU A 153 11.94 -0.76 3.47
C GLU A 153 10.84 -1.54 2.77
N LEU A 154 11.17 -2.31 1.72
CA LEU A 154 10.20 -3.13 1.00
C LEU A 154 9.62 -4.23 1.88
N MET A 155 10.44 -4.90 2.68
CA MET A 155 10.00 -5.91 3.65
C MET A 155 9.02 -5.33 4.67
N LEU A 156 9.33 -4.16 5.23
CA LEU A 156 8.44 -3.48 6.17
C LEU A 156 7.14 -3.06 5.49
N LEU A 157 7.21 -2.36 4.35
CA LEU A 157 6.02 -1.93 3.63
C LEU A 157 5.15 -3.10 3.19
N ARG A 158 5.74 -4.22 2.77
CA ARG A 158 5.02 -5.47 2.48
C ARG A 158 4.35 -6.04 3.72
N GLY A 159 5.09 -6.20 4.82
CA GLY A 159 4.56 -6.75 6.07
C GLY A 159 3.50 -5.88 6.74
N MET A 160 3.45 -4.60 6.40
CA MET A 160 2.44 -3.66 6.85
C MET A 160 1.11 -3.73 6.11
N HIS A 161 1.06 -4.38 4.94
CA HIS A 161 -0.14 -4.46 4.11
C HIS A 161 -0.52 -5.91 3.91
N ASP A 162 -1.67 -6.31 4.42
CA ASP A 162 -2.15 -7.67 4.27
C ASP A 162 -2.62 -7.93 2.84
N THR A 163 -3.39 -6.98 2.28
CA THR A 163 -4.09 -7.16 1.02
C THR A 163 -3.54 -6.30 -0.11
N GLY A 164 -3.39 -6.90 -1.31
CA GLY A 164 -3.04 -6.17 -2.53
C GLY A 164 -1.61 -5.63 -2.53
N CYS A 165 -0.71 -6.30 -1.81
CA CYS A 165 0.70 -5.96 -1.71
C CYS A 165 1.63 -7.12 -2.11
N ASP A 166 1.09 -8.20 -2.68
CA ASP A 166 1.88 -9.34 -3.20
C ASP A 166 2.68 -8.96 -4.47
N GLU A 167 2.32 -7.84 -5.10
CA GLU A 167 3.03 -7.27 -6.24
C GLU A 167 3.56 -5.88 -5.87
N ILE A 168 4.88 -5.71 -5.88
CA ILE A 168 5.55 -4.42 -5.67
C ILE A 168 6.02 -3.87 -7.00
N TYR A 169 5.80 -2.58 -7.21
CA TYR A 169 6.08 -1.90 -8.48
C TYR A 169 7.16 -0.84 -8.29
N ILE A 170 8.24 -0.95 -9.07
CA ILE A 170 9.39 -0.03 -9.04
C ILE A 170 9.60 0.52 -10.45
N ILE A 171 9.70 1.84 -10.58
CA ILE A 171 10.11 2.51 -11.83
C ILE A 171 11.49 3.10 -11.60
N VAL A 172 12.48 2.67 -12.38
CA VAL A 172 13.86 3.15 -12.28
C VAL A 172 14.07 4.35 -13.20
N THR A 173 14.70 5.39 -12.65
CA THR A 173 14.99 6.66 -13.33
C THR A 173 16.39 7.17 -12.98
N ASP A 174 16.85 8.20 -13.70
CA ASP A 174 18.07 8.97 -13.39
C ASP A 174 17.76 10.40 -12.90
N LEU A 175 16.58 10.62 -12.31
CA LEU A 175 16.17 11.93 -11.82
C LEU A 175 17.05 12.38 -10.64
N LYS A 176 17.49 13.64 -10.67
CA LYS A 176 18.15 14.30 -9.53
C LYS A 176 17.15 14.70 -8.45
N ARG A 177 17.65 15.06 -7.27
CA ARG A 177 16.86 15.47 -6.09
C ARG A 177 15.73 16.45 -6.43
N GLN A 178 16.05 17.61 -7.03
CA GLN A 178 15.05 18.62 -7.38
C GLN A 178 14.06 18.13 -8.45
N GLU A 179 14.50 17.29 -9.38
CA GLU A 179 13.65 16.73 -10.44
C GLU A 179 12.68 15.69 -9.86
N MET A 180 13.12 14.92 -8.86
CA MET A 180 12.29 14.00 -8.08
C MET A 180 11.23 14.76 -7.27
N ASP A 181 11.59 15.87 -6.62
CA ASP A 181 10.65 16.75 -5.93
C ASP A 181 9.60 17.32 -6.92
N ASP A 182 10.04 17.86 -8.06
CA ASP A 182 9.14 18.41 -9.09
C ASP A 182 8.18 17.32 -9.66
N ALA A 183 8.69 16.12 -9.94
CA ALA A 183 7.90 14.99 -10.43
C ALA A 183 6.89 14.51 -9.38
N THR A 184 7.29 14.46 -8.11
CA THR A 184 6.43 14.11 -6.98
C THR A 184 5.23 15.05 -6.87
N GLU A 185 5.46 16.36 -6.96
CA GLU A 185 4.37 17.36 -6.92
C GLU A 185 3.46 17.27 -8.15
N TYR A 186 4.03 17.00 -9.32
CA TYR A 186 3.24 16.71 -10.51
C TYR A 186 2.34 15.47 -10.33
N PHE A 187 2.88 14.37 -9.80
CA PHE A 187 2.09 13.15 -9.60
C PHE A 187 0.96 13.35 -8.59
N LYS A 188 1.20 14.09 -7.50
CA LYS A 188 0.14 14.51 -6.57
C LYS A 188 -0.94 15.34 -7.29
N LEU A 189 -0.54 16.29 -8.14
CA LEU A 189 -1.46 17.14 -8.89
C LEU A 189 -2.33 16.32 -9.87
N VAL A 190 -1.71 15.49 -10.72
CA VAL A 190 -2.44 14.71 -11.73
C VAL A 190 -3.31 13.64 -11.09
N CYS A 191 -2.82 12.93 -10.07
CA CYS A 191 -3.60 11.85 -9.44
C CYS A 191 -4.80 12.37 -8.66
N ARG A 192 -4.67 13.52 -7.98
CA ARG A 192 -5.77 14.16 -7.25
C ARG A 192 -6.93 14.56 -8.17
N HIS A 193 -6.64 14.91 -9.42
CA HIS A 193 -7.61 15.56 -10.30
C HIS A 193 -8.09 14.70 -11.49
N CYS A 194 -7.26 13.77 -11.99
CA CYS A 194 -7.62 12.97 -13.17
C CYS A 194 -8.34 11.65 -12.84
N TYR A 195 -8.35 11.21 -11.57
CA TYR A 195 -8.99 9.95 -11.18
C TYR A 195 -10.47 10.13 -10.83
N GLY A 196 -11.35 9.68 -11.74
CA GLY A 196 -12.78 9.51 -11.48
C GLY A 196 -13.58 10.80 -11.27
N GLN A 197 -13.05 11.95 -11.67
CA GLN A 197 -13.70 13.25 -11.52
C GLN A 197 -13.74 14.00 -12.86
N PRO A 198 -14.80 14.78 -13.13
CA PRO A 198 -14.77 15.74 -14.23
C PRO A 198 -13.71 16.81 -13.91
N LEU A 199 -12.79 17.02 -14.86
CA LEU A 199 -11.67 17.93 -14.71
C LEU A 199 -12.11 19.36 -15.05
N LYS A 200 -11.76 20.32 -14.19
CA LYS A 200 -11.98 21.75 -14.49
C LYS A 200 -10.96 22.21 -15.54
N PRO A 201 -11.35 23.02 -16.55
CA PRO A 201 -10.42 23.49 -17.58
C PRO A 201 -9.19 24.26 -17.05
N SER A 202 -9.31 24.95 -15.92
CA SER A 202 -8.16 25.63 -15.29
C SER A 202 -7.15 24.63 -14.72
N VAL A 203 -7.62 23.52 -14.16
CA VAL A 203 -6.77 22.46 -13.61
C VAL A 203 -6.13 21.66 -14.74
N GLU A 204 -6.88 21.38 -15.80
CA GLU A 204 -6.36 20.72 -17.01
C GLU A 204 -5.19 21.49 -17.62
N ARG A 205 -5.36 22.81 -17.84
CA ARG A 205 -4.29 23.68 -18.34
C ARG A 205 -3.07 23.68 -17.42
N ARG A 206 -3.27 23.68 -16.10
CA ARG A 206 -2.17 23.60 -15.12
C ARG A 206 -1.42 22.27 -15.23
N ILE A 207 -2.13 21.15 -15.33
CA ILE A 207 -1.52 19.82 -15.48
C ILE A 207 -0.74 19.73 -16.80
N GLN A 208 -1.30 20.23 -17.91
CA GLN A 208 -0.60 20.31 -19.20
C GLN A 208 0.68 21.15 -19.09
N ALA A 209 0.60 22.33 -18.48
CA ALA A 209 1.75 23.22 -18.31
C ALA A 209 2.86 22.57 -17.49
N GLU A 210 2.54 21.95 -16.34
CA GLU A 210 3.54 21.25 -15.53
C GLU A 210 4.13 20.03 -16.24
N HIS A 211 3.32 19.25 -16.96
CA HIS A 211 3.80 18.12 -17.75
C HIS A 211 4.76 18.58 -18.85
N MET A 212 4.44 19.65 -19.58
CA MET A 212 5.32 20.22 -20.61
C MET A 212 6.62 20.77 -20.00
N ARG A 213 6.52 21.51 -18.89
CA ARG A 213 7.69 22.04 -18.17
C ARG A 213 8.66 20.92 -17.77
N LEU A 214 8.14 19.86 -17.15
CA LEU A 214 8.94 18.70 -16.75
C LEU A 214 9.49 17.95 -17.96
N SER A 215 8.67 17.72 -18.99
CA SER A 215 9.10 17.04 -20.21
C SER A 215 10.25 17.79 -20.89
N HIS A 216 10.15 19.11 -21.06
CA HIS A 216 11.21 19.91 -21.69
C HIS A 216 12.47 19.98 -20.81
N LYS A 217 12.32 20.17 -19.49
CA LYS A 217 13.45 20.22 -18.55
C LYS A 217 14.23 18.91 -18.53
N LEU A 218 13.53 17.78 -18.46
CA LEU A 218 14.17 16.46 -18.38
C LEU A 218 14.74 16.03 -19.73
N LEU A 219 14.09 16.41 -20.84
CA LEU A 219 14.61 16.18 -22.19
C LEU A 219 15.90 16.98 -22.45
N SER A 220 15.95 18.26 -22.06
CA SER A 220 17.16 19.09 -22.24
C SER A 220 18.34 18.62 -21.40
N GLN A 221 18.07 17.87 -20.34
CA GLN A 221 19.07 17.23 -19.48
C GLN A 221 19.37 15.77 -19.89
N HIS A 222 18.79 15.29 -20.98
CA HIS A 222 18.94 13.91 -21.48
C HIS A 222 18.63 12.84 -20.43
N ARG A 223 17.61 13.06 -19.60
CA ARG A 223 17.16 12.10 -18.58
C ARG A 223 16.53 10.87 -19.22
N THR A 224 16.80 9.73 -18.58
CA THR A 224 16.33 8.41 -19.00
C THR A 224 15.67 7.66 -17.83
N PRO A 225 14.44 7.14 -18.02
CA PRO A 225 13.58 7.34 -19.19
C PRO A 225 13.07 8.79 -19.28
N CYS A 226 12.57 9.18 -20.45
CA CYS A 226 11.97 10.50 -20.62
C CYS A 226 10.71 10.64 -19.76
N PHE A 227 10.38 11.87 -19.35
CA PHE A 227 9.27 12.11 -18.43
C PHE A 227 7.91 11.55 -18.89
N PRO A 228 7.52 11.66 -20.17
CA PRO A 228 6.27 11.05 -20.63
C PRO A 228 6.20 9.54 -20.39
N GLN A 229 7.32 8.80 -20.52
CA GLN A 229 7.35 7.36 -20.25
C GLN A 229 7.26 7.05 -18.75
N ILE A 230 7.84 7.90 -17.89
CA ILE A 230 7.67 7.79 -16.43
C ILE A 230 6.20 7.99 -16.06
N ASP A 231 5.58 9.08 -16.53
CA ASP A 231 4.18 9.40 -16.22
C ASP A 231 3.21 8.34 -16.77
N LEU A 232 3.39 7.93 -18.03
CA LEU A 232 2.61 6.86 -18.65
C LEU A 232 2.66 5.60 -17.80
N THR A 233 3.87 5.11 -17.48
CA THR A 233 4.05 3.85 -16.75
C THR A 233 3.47 3.94 -15.35
N LEU A 234 3.73 5.03 -14.62
CA LEU A 234 3.20 5.24 -13.27
C LEU A 234 1.67 5.26 -13.28
N ARG A 235 1.04 6.05 -14.14
CA ARG A 235 -0.42 6.10 -14.22
C ARG A 235 -1.03 4.79 -14.70
N ALA A 236 -0.34 4.04 -15.57
CA ALA A 236 -0.81 2.74 -16.03
C ALA A 236 -0.79 1.70 -14.89
N ILE A 237 0.29 1.64 -14.10
CA ILE A 237 0.36 0.81 -12.87
C ILE A 237 -0.79 1.16 -11.92
N LEU A 238 -0.99 2.45 -11.66
CA LEU A 238 -2.05 2.90 -10.75
C LEU A 238 -3.46 2.53 -11.23
N HIS A 239 -3.71 2.56 -12.54
CA HIS A 239 -5.01 2.23 -13.11
C HIS A 239 -5.27 0.72 -13.18
N GLU A 240 -4.31 -0.03 -13.71
CA GLU A 240 -4.43 -1.46 -13.98
C GLU A 240 -4.21 -2.32 -12.73
N LYS A 241 -3.21 -1.96 -11.92
CA LYS A 241 -2.72 -2.79 -10.81
C LYS A 241 -3.19 -2.32 -9.45
N ARG A 242 -3.41 -1.00 -9.30
CA ARG A 242 -3.96 -0.38 -8.07
C ARG A 242 -3.19 -0.76 -6.80
N PRO A 243 -1.85 -0.62 -6.79
CA PRO A 243 -1.06 -1.05 -5.66
C PRO A 243 -1.33 -0.17 -4.42
N ARG A 244 -0.95 -0.64 -3.23
CA ARG A 244 -1.00 0.16 -1.99
C ARG A 244 0.05 1.28 -2.01
N PHE A 245 1.23 0.94 -2.50
CA PHE A 245 2.31 1.87 -2.76
C PHE A 245 3.08 1.46 -4.02
N LEU A 246 3.87 2.38 -4.56
CA LEU A 246 4.85 2.10 -5.62
C LEU A 246 6.09 2.96 -5.39
N VAL A 247 7.21 2.55 -5.97
CA VAL A 247 8.49 3.25 -5.78
C VAL A 247 8.97 3.85 -7.10
N LEU A 248 9.34 5.12 -7.06
CA LEU A 248 10.12 5.77 -8.10
C LEU A 248 11.58 5.81 -7.65
N PHE A 249 12.37 4.87 -8.14
CA PHE A 249 13.75 4.69 -7.76
C PHE A 249 14.66 5.55 -8.63
N SER A 250 15.57 6.31 -8.01
CA SER A 250 16.66 6.98 -8.72
C SER A 250 17.97 6.28 -8.44
N HIS A 251 18.68 5.88 -9.50
CA HIS A 251 20.02 5.30 -9.36
C HIS A 251 21.13 6.36 -9.26
N GLN A 252 20.78 7.65 -9.24
CA GLN A 252 21.73 8.73 -9.03
C GLN A 252 22.11 8.81 -7.55
N THR A 253 23.40 8.69 -7.23
CA THR A 253 23.93 8.71 -5.86
C THR A 253 23.67 10.00 -5.08
N THR A 254 23.38 11.09 -5.78
CA THR A 254 23.05 12.41 -5.22
C THR A 254 21.54 12.68 -5.12
N SER A 255 20.72 11.69 -5.50
CA SER A 255 19.27 11.76 -5.45
C SER A 255 18.74 10.82 -4.36
N TYR A 256 17.43 10.89 -4.14
CA TYR A 256 16.70 9.97 -3.29
C TYR A 256 15.64 9.26 -4.14
N SER A 257 15.17 8.13 -3.64
CA SER A 257 14.04 7.37 -4.21
C SER A 257 12.76 7.67 -3.45
N GLN A 258 11.65 7.73 -4.16
CA GLN A 258 10.37 8.15 -3.60
C GLN A 258 9.36 7.01 -3.53
N ILE A 259 8.85 6.73 -2.33
CA ILE A 259 7.67 5.88 -2.13
C ILE A 259 6.42 6.74 -2.30
N PHE A 260 5.49 6.28 -3.13
CA PHE A 260 4.18 6.89 -3.31
C PHE A 260 3.10 6.00 -2.71
N PHE A 261 2.27 6.56 -1.84
CA PHE A 261 1.11 5.86 -1.28
C PHE A 261 -0.15 6.23 -2.05
N THR A 262 -0.97 5.24 -2.40
CA THR A 262 -2.19 5.51 -3.18
C THR A 262 -3.33 6.06 -2.32
N HIS A 263 -3.28 5.85 -1.00
CA HIS A 263 -4.26 6.33 -0.04
C HIS A 263 -3.61 6.69 1.32
N PRO A 264 -4.13 7.68 2.07
CA PRO A 264 -3.60 8.03 3.41
C PRO A 264 -3.57 6.85 4.39
N SER A 265 -4.53 5.93 4.32
CA SER A 265 -4.59 4.76 5.21
C SER A 265 -3.53 3.69 4.92
N TYR A 266 -2.71 3.87 3.89
CA TYR A 266 -1.59 2.97 3.57
C TYR A 266 -0.26 3.51 4.10
N VAL A 267 -0.26 4.71 4.69
CA VAL A 267 0.93 5.33 5.23
C VAL A 267 1.25 4.74 6.61
N PRO A 268 2.52 4.41 6.89
CA PRO A 268 2.95 3.99 8.22
C PRO A 268 2.64 4.97 9.34
N ASP A 269 2.46 4.43 10.55
CA ASP A 269 2.23 5.22 11.76
C ASP A 269 3.53 5.89 12.22
N GLU A 270 3.53 7.22 12.34
CA GLU A 270 4.70 8.00 12.73
C GLU A 270 5.22 7.62 14.12
N GLU A 271 4.36 7.17 15.03
CA GLU A 271 4.76 6.80 16.39
C GLU A 271 5.73 5.61 16.42
N ILE A 272 5.75 4.79 15.37
CA ILE A 272 6.61 3.62 15.26
C ILE A 272 7.87 3.94 14.49
N PHE A 273 7.73 4.72 13.42
CA PHE A 273 8.78 4.89 12.41
C PHE A 273 9.50 6.24 12.49
N TYR A 274 9.21 7.10 13.48
CA TYR A 274 9.85 8.42 13.59
C TYR A 274 11.38 8.37 13.63
N ASP A 275 11.95 7.30 14.21
CA ASP A 275 13.38 7.04 14.31
C ASP A 275 13.83 5.85 13.47
N TYR A 276 13.02 5.45 12.48
CA TYR A 276 13.42 4.45 11.52
C TYR A 276 14.76 4.86 10.87
N PRO A 277 15.73 3.93 10.74
CA PRO A 277 17.05 4.25 10.23
C PRO A 277 16.97 4.87 8.86
N THR A 278 17.75 5.93 8.67
CA THR A 278 17.93 6.57 7.39
C THR A 278 19.42 6.73 7.15
N GLY A 279 19.86 6.42 5.94
CA GLY A 279 21.24 6.59 5.59
C GLY A 279 21.53 6.14 4.18
N CYS A 280 22.60 6.70 3.64
CA CYS A 280 23.24 6.22 2.44
C CYS A 280 24.46 5.39 2.90
N PRO A 281 24.90 4.34 2.18
CA PRO A 281 26.11 3.59 2.52
C PRO A 281 27.40 4.39 2.30
N ASN A 282 27.32 5.61 1.76
CA ASN A 282 28.48 6.46 1.50
C ASN A 282 28.89 7.20 2.80
N PRO A 283 30.11 6.97 3.32
CA PRO A 283 30.58 7.53 4.60
C PRO A 283 30.73 9.05 4.59
N CYS A 284 30.69 9.69 3.42
CA CYS A 284 30.75 11.15 3.29
C CYS A 284 29.36 11.82 3.33
N CYS A 285 28.28 11.04 3.44
CA CYS A 285 26.94 11.59 3.57
C CYS A 285 26.71 12.22 4.95
N THR A 286 26.01 13.35 4.99
CA THR A 286 25.43 13.89 6.23
C THR A 286 24.17 13.13 6.62
N ASP A 287 23.68 13.35 7.84
CA ASP A 287 22.48 12.70 8.41
C ASP A 287 21.20 12.87 7.56
N ASP A 288 21.20 13.80 6.61
CA ASP A 288 20.08 14.07 5.68
C ASP A 288 20.14 13.25 4.37
N CYS A 289 21.13 12.37 4.21
CA CYS A 289 21.21 11.54 3.01
C CYS A 289 20.34 10.29 3.12
N GLU A 290 19.13 10.39 2.60
CA GLU A 290 18.20 9.28 2.49
C GLU A 290 18.23 8.75 1.05
N MET A 291 18.65 7.51 0.86
CA MET A 291 18.59 6.85 -0.44
C MET A 291 17.15 6.56 -0.87
N ILE A 292 16.27 6.31 0.10
CA ILE A 292 14.83 6.17 -0.07
C ILE A 292 14.13 6.97 1.03
N ARG A 293 13.17 7.82 0.65
CA ARG A 293 12.40 8.64 1.59
C ARG A 293 11.30 7.81 2.24
N PHE A 294 11.64 7.16 3.35
CA PHE A 294 10.65 6.47 4.19
C PHE A 294 9.81 7.49 4.98
N PRO A 295 8.48 7.35 5.07
CA PRO A 295 7.60 8.34 5.70
C PRO A 295 7.63 8.27 7.24
N ARG A 296 8.76 8.65 7.84
CA ARG A 296 8.98 8.62 9.30
C ARG A 296 7.99 9.47 10.10
N ARG A 297 7.52 10.58 9.51
CA ARG A 297 6.53 11.49 10.11
C ARG A 297 5.12 11.27 9.55
N GLY A 298 4.83 10.01 9.21
CA GLY A 298 3.52 9.57 8.74
C GLY A 298 2.98 10.43 7.59
N LEU A 299 1.75 10.90 7.75
CA LEU A 299 1.03 11.64 6.70
C LEU A 299 1.62 13.01 6.37
N GLU A 300 2.41 13.60 7.28
CA GLU A 300 3.00 14.92 7.04
C GLU A 300 4.03 14.86 5.92
N THR A 301 4.89 13.83 5.93
CA THR A 301 5.98 13.69 4.97
C THR A 301 5.68 12.69 3.85
N ALA A 302 4.68 11.83 4.00
CA ALA A 302 4.35 10.82 2.99
C ALA A 302 3.79 11.41 1.68
N PRO A 303 4.36 11.03 0.52
CA PRO A 303 3.76 11.41 -0.76
C PRO A 303 2.54 10.58 -1.11
N VAL A 304 1.38 11.08 -0.70
CA VAL A 304 0.09 10.44 -0.96
C VAL A 304 -0.55 10.98 -2.25
N LEU A 305 -0.82 10.09 -3.20
CA LEU A 305 -1.39 10.42 -4.51
C LEU A 305 -2.90 10.70 -4.47
N GLN A 306 -3.59 10.27 -3.41
CA GLN A 306 -5.03 10.48 -3.18
C GLN A 306 -5.92 9.97 -4.33
N ILE A 307 -5.67 8.73 -4.76
CA ILE A 307 -6.38 8.13 -5.89
C ILE A 307 -7.81 7.84 -5.49
N ARG A 308 -8.76 8.46 -6.19
CA ARG A 308 -10.19 8.15 -6.03
C ARG A 308 -10.53 6.95 -6.90
N VAL A 309 -10.63 5.79 -6.28
CA VAL A 309 -11.10 4.59 -6.98
C VAL A 309 -12.58 4.79 -7.31
N PRO A 310 -12.97 4.83 -8.60
CA PRO A 310 -14.38 4.88 -8.95
C PRO A 310 -15.04 3.62 -8.42
N SER A 311 -16.06 3.78 -7.56
CA SER A 311 -16.89 2.66 -7.13
C SER A 311 -17.43 2.00 -8.39
N ARG A 312 -17.16 0.71 -8.59
CA ARG A 312 -17.85 -0.06 -9.64
C ARG A 312 -19.33 0.06 -9.30
N LYS A 313 -20.07 0.90 -10.05
CA LYS A 313 -21.53 0.95 -9.95
C LYS A 313 -21.98 -0.49 -10.11
N LYS A 314 -22.52 -1.09 -9.04
CA LYS A 314 -23.01 -2.46 -9.04
C LYS A 314 -24.08 -2.50 -10.12
N LYS A 315 -23.71 -3.04 -11.29
CA LYS A 315 -24.54 -3.12 -12.48
C LYS A 315 -25.54 -4.25 -12.24
N GLY A 316 -26.49 -4.02 -11.34
CA GLY A 316 -27.43 -5.05 -10.89
C GLY A 316 -28.60 -4.40 -10.19
N GLY A 317 -29.76 -4.43 -10.85
CA GLY A 317 -31.04 -4.09 -10.24
C GLY A 317 -32.03 -3.43 -11.20
N LYS A 318 -32.62 -4.25 -12.07
CA LYS A 318 -33.89 -4.10 -12.81
C LYS A 318 -34.05 -2.88 -13.73
N GLU A 319 -34.05 -3.21 -15.02
CA GLU A 319 -34.96 -2.62 -16.02
C GLU A 319 -36.38 -2.57 -15.41
N GLY A 320 -36.79 -1.37 -15.07
CA GLY A 320 -38.11 -1.02 -14.57
C GLY A 320 -38.36 0.41 -15.00
N ASP A 321 -39.44 0.57 -15.74
CA ASP A 321 -39.69 1.57 -16.76
C ASP A 321 -39.81 3.02 -16.25
N GLY A 322 -39.45 3.97 -17.12
CA GLY A 322 -39.90 5.37 -17.13
C GLY A 322 -39.98 6.16 -15.82
N GLY A 323 -38.85 6.62 -15.27
CA GLY A 323 -38.86 7.64 -14.21
C GLY A 323 -37.51 8.33 -14.06
N GLY A 324 -37.48 9.66 -14.16
CA GLY A 324 -36.29 10.51 -14.25
C GLY A 324 -35.11 10.07 -13.36
N ARG A 325 -33.99 9.72 -14.00
CA ARG A 325 -32.72 9.40 -13.32
C ARG A 325 -32.13 10.65 -12.70
N THR A 326 -32.56 10.99 -11.49
CA THR A 326 -31.80 11.89 -10.62
C THR A 326 -30.45 11.25 -10.39
N LEU A 327 -29.38 11.92 -10.83
CA LEU A 327 -28.00 11.44 -10.78
C LEU A 327 -27.55 11.44 -9.30
N VAL A 328 -27.95 10.44 -8.54
CA VAL A 328 -27.58 10.30 -7.13
C VAL A 328 -26.06 10.20 -7.08
N LYS A 329 -25.44 11.23 -6.50
CA LYS A 329 -24.00 11.31 -6.24
C LYS A 329 -23.62 10.18 -5.27
N GLY A 330 -23.36 8.98 -5.81
CA GLY A 330 -22.89 7.84 -5.04
C GLY A 330 -21.62 8.23 -4.29
N ARG A 331 -21.64 8.11 -2.96
CA ARG A 331 -20.44 8.30 -2.13
C ARG A 331 -19.38 7.31 -2.59
N VAL A 332 -18.18 7.82 -2.86
CA VAL A 332 -16.99 6.99 -3.08
C VAL A 332 -16.78 6.13 -1.82
N PRO A 333 -16.63 4.80 -1.95
CA PRO A 333 -16.28 3.93 -0.84
C PRO A 333 -15.02 4.48 -0.17
N LYS A 334 -15.15 4.91 1.08
CA LYS A 334 -13.98 5.33 1.85
C LYS A 334 -13.17 4.07 2.13
N VAL A 335 -11.91 4.04 1.73
CA VAL A 335 -10.97 3.03 2.23
C VAL A 335 -10.88 3.28 3.73
N LYS A 336 -11.36 2.32 4.52
CA LYS A 336 -11.34 2.36 5.97
C LYS A 336 -10.50 1.19 6.45
N ALA A 337 -9.73 1.42 7.51
CA ALA A 337 -9.10 0.33 8.23
C ALA A 337 -10.19 -0.63 8.70
N LYS A 338 -9.96 -1.91 8.48
CA LYS A 338 -10.82 -2.99 8.94
C LYS A 338 -10.14 -3.65 10.12
N GLU A 339 -10.94 -4.16 11.05
CA GLU A 339 -10.46 -5.09 12.06
C GLU A 339 -10.88 -6.49 11.62
N MET A 340 -9.96 -7.24 11.01
CA MET A 340 -10.20 -8.58 10.48
C MET A 340 -9.84 -9.66 11.50
N CYS A 341 -10.41 -10.85 11.33
CA CYS A 341 -9.93 -12.07 12.00
C CYS A 341 -8.44 -12.28 11.68
N ASN A 342 -7.62 -12.62 12.68
CA ASN A 342 -6.16 -12.73 12.50
C ASN A 342 -5.74 -13.89 11.61
N TRP A 343 -6.52 -14.98 11.57
CA TRP A 343 -6.27 -16.06 10.62
C TRP A 343 -6.42 -15.54 9.19
N ILE A 344 -5.32 -15.66 8.43
CA ILE A 344 -5.15 -14.99 7.12
C ILE A 344 -6.19 -15.40 6.07
N ASP A 345 -6.71 -16.62 6.15
CA ASP A 345 -7.71 -17.14 5.20
C ASP A 345 -9.16 -16.78 5.59
N CYS A 346 -9.37 -16.02 6.68
CA CYS A 346 -10.69 -15.63 7.15
C CYS A 346 -11.06 -14.19 6.80
N ASP A 347 -12.12 -14.01 6.01
CA ASP A 347 -12.63 -12.70 5.60
C ASP A 347 -13.58 -12.02 6.61
N VAL A 348 -13.73 -12.56 7.82
CA VAL A 348 -14.59 -11.95 8.85
C VAL A 348 -13.99 -10.61 9.31
N CYS A 349 -14.79 -9.55 9.15
CA CYS A 349 -14.51 -8.20 9.62
C CYS A 349 -15.41 -7.89 10.83
N PHE A 350 -14.80 -7.50 11.96
CA PHE A 350 -15.53 -7.20 13.20
C PHE A 350 -16.09 -5.78 13.23
N VAL A 351 -15.30 -4.82 12.74
CA VAL A 351 -15.65 -3.40 12.75
C VAL A 351 -15.11 -2.76 11.48
N GLU A 352 -15.97 -2.07 10.76
CA GLU A 352 -15.55 -1.12 9.74
C GLU A 352 -15.35 0.24 10.43
N ILE A 353 -14.10 0.56 10.80
CA ILE A 353 -13.80 1.77 11.57
C ILE A 353 -14.08 2.98 10.67
N VAL A 354 -15.19 3.65 10.92
CA VAL A 354 -15.46 4.95 10.29
C VAL A 354 -14.66 5.97 11.07
N TYR A 355 -13.43 6.27 10.62
CA TYR A 355 -12.73 7.47 11.05
C TYR A 355 -13.60 8.67 10.69
N ARG A 356 -14.40 9.14 11.64
CA ARG A 356 -14.87 10.52 11.65
C ARG A 356 -13.60 11.30 11.93
N HIS A 357 -12.88 11.72 10.87
CA HIS A 357 -11.83 12.71 11.03
C HIS A 357 -12.40 13.78 11.93
N ALA A 358 -11.82 13.93 13.12
CA ALA A 358 -12.10 15.06 13.98
C ALA A 358 -11.73 16.25 13.11
N HIS A 359 -12.73 16.87 12.48
CA HIS A 359 -12.59 18.21 11.97
C HIS A 359 -12.19 19.00 13.20
N ARG A 360 -10.89 19.28 13.36
CA ARG A 360 -10.44 20.32 14.28
C ARG A 360 -11.34 21.50 13.95
N PRO A 361 -12.21 21.96 14.88
CA PRO A 361 -12.98 23.15 14.63
C PRO A 361 -11.97 24.22 14.23
N ARG A 362 -12.16 24.76 13.03
CA ARG A 362 -11.36 25.83 12.48
C ARG A 362 -11.44 26.92 13.54
N ARG A 363 -10.37 27.13 14.32
CA ARG A 363 -10.26 28.25 15.27
C ARG A 363 -10.46 29.49 14.40
N GLY A 364 -11.66 30.05 14.49
CA GLY A 364 -11.94 31.37 13.94
C GLY A 364 -11.13 32.35 14.76
N ASP A 365 -10.45 33.24 14.05
CA ASP A 365 -9.81 34.41 14.61
C ASP A 365 -10.84 35.22 15.42
N GLN A 366 -10.62 35.33 16.72
CA GLN A 366 -11.12 36.44 17.53
C GLN A 366 -10.01 36.92 18.46
N ALA A 367 -9.61 38.16 18.22
CA ALA A 367 -8.74 38.94 19.07
C ALA A 367 -9.52 39.49 20.29
N SER A 368 -8.83 39.53 21.45
CA SER A 368 -9.10 40.34 22.67
C SER A 368 -10.45 40.09 23.38
N SER A 369 -10.60 40.00 24.71
CA SER A 369 -9.91 40.64 25.82
C SER A 369 -10.26 39.96 27.18
N SER A 370 -9.43 40.26 28.19
CA SER A 370 -9.74 40.46 29.63
C SER A 370 -10.26 39.31 30.51
N GLU A 371 -9.38 38.92 31.44
CA GLU A 371 -9.55 38.81 32.90
C GLU A 371 -10.94 38.46 33.49
N SER A 372 -11.02 37.36 34.23
CA SER A 372 -11.28 37.39 35.69
C SER A 372 -11.40 35.98 36.29
N SER A 373 -10.91 35.92 37.52
CA SER A 373 -10.85 34.83 38.49
C SER A 373 -12.22 34.33 39.00
N GLY A 374 -12.32 33.07 39.41
CA GLY A 374 -13.46 32.57 40.18
C GLY A 374 -13.35 31.10 40.61
N ALA A 375 -13.53 30.85 41.90
CA ALA A 375 -13.27 29.62 42.65
C ALA A 375 -14.25 28.44 42.43
N SER A 376 -13.72 27.25 42.70
CA SER A 376 -14.26 26.10 43.45
C SER A 376 -15.78 25.86 43.53
N THR A 377 -16.23 24.63 43.27
CA THR A 377 -16.97 23.81 44.26
C THR A 377 -17.25 22.37 43.79
N SER A 378 -17.03 21.45 44.71
CA SER A 378 -17.37 20.03 44.74
C SER A 378 -18.88 19.79 44.85
N GLY A 379 -19.37 18.71 44.25
CA GLY A 379 -20.77 18.27 44.37
C GLY A 379 -20.92 16.79 44.04
N GLU A 380 -20.78 15.97 45.06
CA GLU A 380 -21.11 14.55 45.15
C GLU A 380 -22.64 14.38 45.27
N SER A 381 -23.25 13.31 44.72
CA SER A 381 -24.41 12.58 45.29
C SER A 381 -25.09 11.65 44.27
N THR A 382 -25.15 10.36 44.61
CA THR A 382 -26.28 9.39 44.57
C THR A 382 -27.38 9.54 43.50
N THR A 383 -27.95 8.51 42.87
CA THR A 383 -28.68 7.37 43.49
C THR A 383 -29.17 6.42 42.36
N SER A 384 -29.37 5.14 42.70
CA SER A 384 -30.17 4.10 42.02
C SER A 384 -31.62 4.56 41.69
N CYS A 385 -32.51 3.92 40.92
CA CYS A 385 -32.90 2.52 40.79
C CYS A 385 -33.93 2.36 39.64
N SER A 386 -34.19 1.10 39.31
CA SER A 386 -35.12 0.47 38.36
C SER A 386 -36.54 1.06 38.25
N SER A 387 -37.16 0.93 37.08
CA SER A 387 -38.60 0.73 36.92
C SER A 387 -38.90 0.04 35.59
N GLU A 388 -39.59 -1.09 35.69
CA GLU A 388 -40.31 -1.79 34.62
C GLU A 388 -41.72 -1.20 34.54
N ASP A 389 -42.22 -0.88 33.34
CA ASP A 389 -43.64 -0.88 32.92
C ASP A 389 -43.64 -0.41 31.44
N GLY A 390 -44.31 -1.00 30.45
CA GLY A 390 -45.65 -1.58 30.44
C GLY A 390 -46.55 -0.63 29.62
N GLY A 391 -46.68 -0.85 28.31
CA GLY A 391 -47.50 0.01 27.45
C GLY A 391 -47.56 -0.43 25.99
N LEU A 392 -48.55 -1.26 25.69
CA LEU A 392 -49.01 -1.65 24.35
C LEU A 392 -49.93 -0.56 23.81
N GLU A 393 -49.61 0.06 22.68
CA GLU A 393 -50.61 0.63 21.76
C GLU A 393 -50.16 0.42 20.31
N ASP A 394 -51.04 -0.26 19.56
CA ASP A 394 -50.98 -0.51 18.13
C ASP A 394 -51.20 0.81 17.34
N GLU A 395 -50.26 1.15 16.45
CA GLU A 395 -50.58 1.97 15.28
C GLU A 395 -49.86 1.45 14.03
N GLU A 396 -50.67 1.18 13.01
CA GLU A 396 -50.30 0.71 11.68
C GLU A 396 -49.27 1.62 11.01
N ARG A 397 -48.03 1.12 10.85
CA ARG A 397 -46.99 1.80 10.08
C ARG A 397 -46.59 1.02 8.83
N VAL A 398 -46.73 1.73 7.72
CA VAL A 398 -46.40 1.40 6.34
C VAL A 398 -45.05 0.68 6.20
N GLY A 399 -45.09 -0.63 5.91
CA GLY A 399 -44.12 -1.40 5.12
C GLY A 399 -42.64 -1.04 5.26
N GLU A 400 -42.13 -0.97 6.49
CA GLU A 400 -40.70 -0.86 6.79
C GLU A 400 -40.08 -2.24 6.58
N ALA A 401 -39.20 -2.37 5.59
CA ALA A 401 -38.51 -3.64 5.33
C ALA A 401 -37.78 -4.08 6.61
N ASP A 402 -38.23 -5.18 7.18
CA ASP A 402 -37.77 -5.76 8.45
C ASP A 402 -36.26 -6.03 8.39
N VAL A 403 -35.47 -5.03 8.81
CA VAL A 403 -34.01 -5.14 8.89
C VAL A 403 -33.70 -5.92 10.16
N VAL A 404 -33.74 -7.26 10.05
CA VAL A 404 -33.29 -8.15 11.12
C VAL A 404 -31.91 -7.68 11.59
N PRO A 405 -31.75 -7.24 12.86
CA PRO A 405 -30.47 -6.75 13.35
C PRO A 405 -29.48 -7.91 13.32
N LYS A 406 -28.56 -7.88 12.33
CA LYS A 406 -27.47 -8.85 12.26
C LYS A 406 -26.66 -8.74 13.56
N LYS A 407 -26.72 -9.80 14.37
CA LYS A 407 -25.91 -9.95 15.59
C LYS A 407 -24.45 -9.63 15.26
N VAL A 408 -23.94 -8.52 15.80
CA VAL A 408 -22.57 -8.07 15.54
C VAL A 408 -21.65 -9.09 16.20
N ASN A 409 -20.85 -9.80 15.39
CA ASN A 409 -19.85 -10.72 15.92
C ASN A 409 -18.72 -9.86 16.50
N HIS A 410 -18.59 -9.83 17.82
CA HIS A 410 -17.56 -9.06 18.49
C HIS A 410 -16.18 -9.71 18.46
N GLY A 411 -16.06 -10.96 17.98
CA GLY A 411 -14.82 -11.73 18.01
C GLY A 411 -14.32 -12.03 19.44
N GLN A 412 -13.28 -12.84 19.54
CA GLN A 412 -12.56 -13.13 20.77
C GLN A 412 -11.11 -12.68 20.65
N LEU A 413 -10.64 -11.92 21.64
CA LEU A 413 -9.23 -11.56 21.74
C LEU A 413 -8.45 -12.75 22.29
N CYS A 414 -7.19 -12.89 21.89
CA CYS A 414 -6.30 -13.85 22.56
C CYS A 414 -6.23 -13.53 24.06
N SER A 415 -6.57 -14.49 24.90
CA SER A 415 -6.55 -14.36 26.36
C SER A 415 -5.17 -14.03 26.95
N LYS A 416 -4.09 -14.39 26.25
CA LYS A 416 -2.71 -14.19 26.70
C LYS A 416 -2.15 -12.81 26.34
N CYS A 417 -2.11 -12.47 25.05
CA CYS A 417 -1.48 -11.23 24.58
C CYS A 417 -2.48 -10.08 24.36
N LYS A 418 -3.76 -10.38 24.12
CA LYS A 418 -4.81 -9.42 23.74
C LYS A 418 -4.51 -8.60 22.48
N LEU A 419 -3.51 -8.99 21.67
CA LEU A 419 -3.09 -8.28 20.45
C LEU A 419 -3.85 -8.71 19.20
N VAL A 420 -4.31 -9.96 19.15
CA VAL A 420 -4.97 -10.55 17.99
C VAL A 420 -6.40 -10.94 18.32
N LYS A 421 -7.24 -10.94 17.30
CA LYS A 421 -8.68 -11.17 17.41
C LYS A 421 -9.13 -12.24 16.42
N TYR A 422 -9.96 -13.18 16.87
CA TYR A 422 -10.46 -14.28 16.08
C TYR A 422 -11.98 -14.32 16.10
N CYS A 423 -12.60 -14.78 15.02
CA CYS A 423 -14.06 -14.94 14.99
C CYS A 423 -14.53 -16.27 15.60
N SER A 424 -13.61 -17.21 15.84
CA SER A 424 -13.87 -18.52 16.46
C SER A 424 -12.60 -19.09 17.12
N PRO A 425 -12.75 -20.05 18.06
CA PRO A 425 -11.61 -20.83 18.61
C PRO A 425 -10.91 -21.70 17.57
N GLU A 426 -11.61 -22.13 16.52
CA GLU A 426 -11.04 -22.87 15.38
C GLU A 426 -9.94 -22.05 14.70
N HIS A 427 -10.23 -20.78 14.37
CA HIS A 427 -9.28 -19.90 13.67
C HIS A 427 -8.07 -19.57 14.54
N GLN A 428 -8.26 -19.46 15.86
CA GLN A 428 -7.14 -19.33 16.79
C GLN A 428 -6.24 -20.57 16.78
N ARG A 429 -6.81 -21.78 16.70
CA ARG A 429 -6.04 -23.03 16.61
C ARG A 429 -5.24 -23.11 15.32
N MET A 430 -5.85 -22.74 14.18
CA MET A 430 -5.16 -22.73 12.87
C MET A 430 -4.01 -21.72 12.81
N ASP A 431 -4.18 -20.54 13.42
CA ASP A 431 -3.16 -19.49 13.48
C ASP A 431 -2.13 -19.70 14.61
N TRP A 432 -2.32 -20.69 15.48
CA TRP A 432 -1.56 -20.80 16.72
C TRP A 432 -0.06 -21.05 16.50
N GLU A 433 0.29 -21.84 15.48
CA GLU A 433 1.68 -22.13 15.15
C GLU A 433 2.48 -20.86 14.83
N GLU A 434 1.87 -19.91 14.11
CA GLU A 434 2.48 -18.63 13.84
C GLU A 434 2.42 -17.70 15.06
N HIS A 435 1.21 -17.53 15.63
CA HIS A 435 0.97 -16.58 16.71
C HIS A 435 1.78 -16.90 17.97
N LYS A 436 2.02 -18.18 18.31
CA LYS A 436 2.80 -18.53 19.51
C LYS A 436 4.23 -17.96 19.50
N ARG A 437 4.79 -17.63 18.33
CA ARG A 437 6.09 -16.96 18.19
C ARG A 437 6.10 -15.57 18.79
N VAL A 438 4.99 -14.83 18.66
CA VAL A 438 4.86 -13.47 19.19
C VAL A 438 4.00 -13.38 20.47
N CYS A 439 3.25 -14.43 20.81
CA CYS A 439 2.33 -14.43 21.96
C CYS A 439 3.05 -14.41 23.31
N VAL A 440 2.96 -13.26 24.01
CA VAL A 440 3.47 -13.05 25.38
C VAL A 440 2.33 -12.56 26.28
N ARG A 441 2.42 -12.83 27.59
CA ARG A 441 1.41 -12.39 28.56
C ARG A 441 1.43 -10.86 28.63
N ASN A 442 0.26 -10.24 28.45
CA ASN A 442 0.10 -8.80 28.58
C ASN A 442 0.14 -8.37 30.04
#